data_AF-A0A6N2ZYJ7-F1
#
_entry.id   AF-A0A6N2ZYJ7-F1
#
_cell.length_a   1.000
_cell.length_b   1.000
_cell.length_c   1.000
_cell.angle_alpha   90.00
_cell.angle_beta   90.00
_cell.angle_gamma   90.00
#
_symmetry.space_group_name_H-M   'P 1'
#
loop_
_entity.id
_entity.type
_entity.pdbx_description
1 polymer ?
#
loop_
_entity_poly.entity_id
_entity_poly.type
_entity_poly.pdbx_seq_one_letter_code
_entity_poly.pdbx_strand_id
1 'polypeptide(L)'
;MVITIPGKPVGKARPRFRRAGFKVITYTPDESKKYEKEVARIYKQSIGVLYTDIPLRVRILAKFPIPESWSKKNKDRALKGEMKPNKKPDLDNIAKIILDGLNGVAYTDDKQVTSLEIEKVYSDTPCVVVYIAEDE
;
A
#
# COMPACT_ATOMS: atom_id res chain seq x y z
N MET A 1 14.65 -1.41 -6.84
CA MET A 1 13.41 -1.69 -7.62
C MET A 1 12.32 -0.67 -7.30
N VAL A 2 11.54 -0.20 -8.28
CA VAL A 2 10.38 0.67 -8.03
C VAL A 2 9.15 0.17 -8.79
N ILE A 3 7.99 0.18 -8.14
CA ILE A 3 6.71 -0.13 -8.76
C ILE A 3 5.68 0.96 -8.44
N THR A 4 4.76 1.19 -9.38
CA THR A 4 3.64 2.13 -9.21
C THR A 4 2.33 1.38 -9.34
N ILE A 5 1.55 1.37 -8.27
CA ILE A 5 0.22 0.79 -8.22
C ILE A 5 -0.79 1.90 -8.50
N PRO A 6 -1.52 1.85 -9.63
CA PRO A 6 -2.45 2.91 -10.00
C PRO A 6 -3.69 2.89 -9.10
N GLY A 7 -4.26 4.07 -8.86
CA GLY A 7 -5.49 4.23 -8.11
C GLY A 7 -5.28 4.72 -6.68
N LYS A 8 -6.39 4.90 -5.96
CA LYS A 8 -6.37 5.45 -4.60
C LYS A 8 -5.74 4.44 -3.63
N PRO A 9 -4.95 4.89 -2.64
CA PRO A 9 -4.41 4.00 -1.62
C PRO A 9 -5.52 3.25 -0.88
N VAL A 10 -5.41 1.92 -0.86
CA VAL A 10 -6.30 1.02 -0.12
C VAL A 10 -5.56 0.51 1.11
N GLY A 11 -6.27 0.28 2.21
CA GLY A 11 -5.71 -0.32 3.42
C GLY A 11 -6.24 -1.74 3.61
N LYS A 12 -5.49 -2.57 4.35
CA LYS A 12 -5.95 -3.90 4.71
C LYS A 12 -7.17 -3.82 5.62
N ALA A 13 -8.29 -4.38 5.17
CA ALA A 13 -9.46 -4.55 6.01
C ALA A 13 -9.23 -5.70 6.99
N ARG A 14 -9.56 -5.48 8.27
CA ARG A 14 -9.51 -6.55 9.27
C ARG A 14 -10.63 -7.57 8.99
N PRO A 15 -10.40 -8.87 9.25
CA PRO A 15 -11.43 -9.89 9.09
C PRO A 15 -12.67 -9.51 9.90
N ARG A 16 -13.83 -9.60 9.28
CA ARG A 16 -15.12 -9.40 9.96
C ARG A 16 -15.64 -10.75 10.42
N PHE A 17 -16.25 -10.74 11.59
CA PHE A 17 -16.86 -11.92 12.19
C PHE A 17 -18.38 -11.77 12.10
N ARG A 18 -19.05 -12.78 11.57
CA ARG A 18 -20.51 -12.89 11.61
C ARG A 18 -20.90 -14.19 12.29
N ARG A 19 -21.90 -14.13 13.15
CA ARG A 19 -22.52 -15.33 13.72
C ARG A 19 -23.54 -15.89 12.72
N ALA A 20 -23.41 -17.17 12.39
CA ALA A 20 -24.39 -17.96 11.66
C ALA A 20 -24.81 -19.13 12.55
N GLY A 21 -25.88 -18.94 13.33
CA GLY A 21 -26.28 -19.88 14.39
C GLY A 21 -25.20 -20.03 15.46
N PHE A 22 -24.75 -21.27 15.68
CA PHE A 22 -23.69 -21.61 16.65
C PHE A 22 -22.26 -21.45 16.10
N LYS A 23 -22.08 -21.12 14.82
CA LYS A 23 -20.75 -20.97 14.20
C LYS A 23 -20.39 -19.50 13.99
N VAL A 24 -19.13 -19.16 14.24
CA VAL A 24 -18.55 -17.86 13.88
C VAL A 24 -17.90 -18.01 12.50
N ILE A 25 -18.39 -17.26 11.51
CA ILE A 25 -17.81 -17.20 10.17
C ILE A 25 -16.92 -15.96 10.10
N THR A 26 -15.66 -16.18 9.78
CA THR A 26 -14.70 -15.11 9.51
C THR A 26 -14.61 -14.88 8.00
N TYR A 27 -14.85 -13.65 7.56
CA TYR A 27 -14.64 -13.27 6.16
C TYR A 27 -13.80 -11.99 6.06
N THR A 28 -12.78 -12.03 5.22
CA THR A 28 -12.02 -10.85 4.82
C THR A 28 -12.70 -10.26 3.59
N PRO A 29 -12.98 -8.94 3.54
CA PRO A 29 -13.59 -8.31 2.38
C PRO A 29 -12.82 -8.60 1.10
N ASP A 30 -13.55 -8.90 0.01
CA ASP A 30 -12.96 -9.25 -1.30
C ASP A 30 -12.06 -8.15 -1.86
N GLU A 31 -12.29 -6.90 -1.47
CA GLU A 31 -11.52 -5.74 -1.92
C GLU A 31 -10.04 -5.83 -1.51
N SER A 32 -9.74 -6.25 -0.28
CA SER A 32 -8.34 -6.37 0.16
C SER A 32 -7.61 -7.46 -0.63
N LYS A 33 -8.27 -8.61 -0.87
CA LYS A 33 -7.69 -9.70 -1.67
C LYS A 33 -7.48 -9.30 -3.13
N LYS A 34 -8.41 -8.53 -3.71
CA LYS A 34 -8.27 -8.01 -5.08
C LYS A 34 -7.08 -7.07 -5.18
N TYR A 35 -6.92 -6.19 -4.20
CA TYR A 35 -5.81 -5.24 -4.17
C TYR A 35 -4.46 -5.94 -3.98
N GLU A 36 -4.35 -6.90 -3.05
CA GLU A 36 -3.14 -7.73 -2.89
C GLU A 36 -2.74 -8.43 -4.19
N LYS A 37 -3.71 -9.03 -4.91
CA LYS A 37 -3.47 -9.64 -6.22
C LYS A 37 -3.01 -8.65 -7.28
N GLU A 38 -3.55 -7.43 -7.27
CA GLU A 38 -3.17 -6.38 -8.20
C GLU A 38 -1.74 -5.90 -7.95
N VAL A 39 -1.36 -5.70 -6.69
CA VAL A 39 0.03 -5.39 -6.29
C VAL A 39 0.98 -6.48 -6.81
N ALA A 40 0.65 -7.75 -6.56
CA ALA A 40 1.45 -8.88 -7.04
C ALA A 40 1.56 -8.91 -8.58
N ARG A 41 0.45 -8.65 -9.28
CA ARG A 41 0.39 -8.63 -10.75
C ARG A 41 1.29 -7.55 -11.32
N ILE A 42 1.21 -6.33 -10.79
CA ILE A 42 2.03 -5.19 -11.23
C ILE A 42 3.51 -5.48 -10.99
N TYR A 43 3.85 -6.03 -9.81
CA TYR A 43 5.22 -6.39 -9.51
C TYR A 43 5.80 -7.38 -10.53
N LYS A 44 5.06 -8.47 -10.79
CA LYS A 44 5.47 -9.48 -11.78
C LYS A 44 5.63 -8.93 -13.19
N GLN A 45 4.82 -7.94 -13.57
CA GLN A 45 4.95 -7.27 -14.88
C GLN A 45 6.19 -6.36 -14.95
N SER A 46 6.69 -5.88 -13.82
CA SER A 46 7.71 -4.83 -13.74
C SER A 46 9.18 -5.31 -13.71
N ILE A 47 9.52 -6.46 -14.31
CA ILE A 47 10.82 -7.19 -14.27
C ILE A 47 10.81 -8.36 -13.27
N GLY A 48 10.12 -8.24 -12.13
CA GLY A 48 9.80 -9.38 -11.26
C GLY A 48 11.02 -10.06 -10.61
N VAL A 49 12.00 -9.30 -10.12
CA VAL A 49 13.12 -9.86 -9.35
C VAL A 49 12.60 -10.46 -8.04
N LEU A 50 12.97 -11.69 -7.71
CA LEU A 50 12.69 -12.27 -6.40
C LEU A 50 13.94 -12.14 -5.52
N TYR A 51 13.85 -11.37 -4.45
CA TYR A 51 14.92 -11.22 -3.47
C TYR A 51 14.88 -12.38 -2.47
N THR A 52 15.93 -13.20 -2.44
CA THR A 52 16.02 -14.38 -1.57
C THR A 52 17.11 -14.20 -0.52
N ASP A 53 16.80 -14.49 0.75
CA ASP A 53 17.76 -14.57 1.87
C ASP A 53 18.59 -13.30 2.13
N ILE A 54 18.12 -12.14 1.67
CA ILE A 54 18.73 -10.84 1.93
C ILE A 54 17.77 -9.90 2.67
N PRO A 55 18.26 -9.01 3.54
CA PRO A 55 17.47 -7.98 4.18
C PRO A 55 17.08 -6.88 3.19
N LEU A 56 15.86 -6.37 3.33
CA LEU A 56 15.25 -5.43 2.40
C LEU A 56 14.75 -4.19 3.12
N ARG A 57 15.00 -3.06 2.47
CA ARG A 57 14.39 -1.77 2.78
C ARG A 57 13.24 -1.50 1.83
N VAL A 58 12.06 -1.24 2.41
CA VAL A 58 10.86 -0.89 1.66
C VAL A 58 10.45 0.54 2.00
N ARG A 59 10.25 1.36 0.96
CA ARG A 59 9.68 2.71 1.09
C ARG A 59 8.37 2.79 0.32
N ILE A 60 7.31 3.24 0.98
CA ILE A 60 5.97 3.35 0.42
C ILE A 60 5.53 4.81 0.42
N LEU A 61 5.24 5.35 -0.76
CA LEU A 61 4.67 6.69 -0.93
C LEU A 61 3.21 6.55 -1.37
N ALA A 62 2.28 6.78 -0.45
CA ALA A 62 0.85 6.74 -0.71
C ALA A 62 0.34 8.11 -1.18
N LYS A 63 0.04 8.24 -2.47
CA LYS A 63 -0.47 9.48 -3.07
C LYS A 63 -2.00 9.49 -3.06
N PHE A 64 -2.56 10.34 -2.22
CA PHE A 64 -4.01 10.53 -2.07
C PHE A 64 -4.53 11.59 -3.04
N PRO A 65 -5.78 11.45 -3.53
CA PRO A 65 -6.40 12.46 -4.37
C PRO A 65 -6.64 13.75 -3.57
N ILE A 66 -6.40 14.90 -4.21
CA ILE A 66 -6.76 16.20 -3.65
C ILE A 66 -8.28 16.38 -3.76
N PRO A 67 -8.98 16.76 -2.67
CA PRO A 67 -10.41 17.03 -2.73
C PRO A 67 -10.76 18.11 -3.76
N GLU A 68 -11.70 17.83 -4.65
CA GLU A 68 -12.11 18.78 -5.69
C GLU A 68 -12.74 20.05 -5.11
N SER A 69 -13.42 19.93 -3.96
CA SER A 69 -14.07 21.03 -3.24
C SER A 69 -13.10 22.01 -2.58
N TRP A 70 -11.80 21.73 -2.55
CA TRP A 70 -10.81 22.65 -1.99
C TRP A 70 -10.59 23.88 -2.89
N SER A 71 -10.32 25.01 -2.24
CA SER A 71 -9.93 26.24 -2.94
C SER A 71 -8.61 26.05 -3.69
N LYS A 72 -8.37 26.85 -4.75
CA LYS A 72 -7.11 26.82 -5.51
C LYS A 72 -5.87 26.94 -4.61
N LYS A 73 -5.95 27.80 -3.59
CA LYS A 73 -4.88 27.98 -2.58
C LYS A 73 -4.60 26.69 -1.81
N ASN A 74 -5.64 25.97 -1.35
CA ASN A 74 -5.45 24.73 -0.62
C ASN A 74 -4.96 23.59 -1.53
N LYS A 75 -5.39 23.56 -2.80
CA LYS A 75 -4.87 22.61 -3.79
C LYS A 75 -3.37 22.82 -4.05
N ASP A 76 -2.94 24.07 -4.21
CA ASP A 76 -1.53 24.41 -4.40
C ASP A 76 -0.67 24.04 -3.17
N ARG A 77 -1.15 24.34 -1.96
CA ARG A 77 -0.47 23.93 -0.71
C ARG A 77 -0.36 22.41 -0.56
N ALA A 78 -1.38 21.67 -1.01
CA ALA A 78 -1.36 20.22 -1.02
C ALA A 78 -0.31 19.66 -2.01
N LEU A 79 -0.22 20.25 -3.20
CA LEU A 79 0.77 19.87 -4.24
C LEU A 79 2.20 20.22 -3.81
N LYS A 80 2.39 21.31 -3.07
CA LYS A 80 3.68 21.70 -2.47
C LYS A 80 4.09 20.84 -1.27
N GLY A 81 3.23 19.93 -0.82
CA GLY A 81 3.50 19.07 0.34
C GLY A 81 3.35 19.76 1.70
N GLU A 82 2.88 21.01 1.74
CA GLU A 82 2.61 21.77 2.98
C GLU A 82 1.41 21.20 3.75
N MET A 83 0.55 20.43 3.08
CA MET A 83 -0.58 19.74 3.67
C MET A 83 -0.45 18.23 3.46
N LYS A 84 -0.71 17.46 4.51
CA LYS A 84 -0.68 15.99 4.46
C LYS A 84 -2.10 15.39 4.51
N PRO A 85 -2.34 14.24 3.86
CA PRO A 85 -3.61 13.53 3.97
C PRO A 85 -3.81 12.94 5.37
N ASN A 86 -4.69 13.57 6.16
CA ASN A 86 -5.13 13.03 7.45
C ASN A 86 -6.50 12.34 7.32
N LYS A 87 -6.56 11.29 6.49
CA LYS A 87 -7.76 10.48 6.26
C LYS A 87 -7.40 8.98 6.19
N LYS A 88 -8.41 8.13 6.36
CA LYS A 88 -8.31 6.68 6.10
C LYS A 88 -7.97 6.40 4.63
N PRO A 89 -7.35 5.25 4.31
CA PRO A 89 -6.87 4.21 5.24
C PRO A 89 -5.66 4.66 6.06
N ASP A 90 -5.45 4.07 7.23
CA ASP A 90 -4.29 4.37 8.09
C ASP A 90 -2.97 3.92 7.45
N LEU A 91 -1.85 4.51 7.88
CA LEU A 91 -0.51 4.20 7.35
C LEU A 91 -0.17 2.71 7.51
N ASP A 92 -0.36 2.15 8.71
CA ASP A 92 -0.10 0.74 9.01
C ASP A 92 -0.93 -0.21 8.13
N ASN A 93 -2.20 0.11 7.88
CA ASN A 93 -3.07 -0.69 7.03
C ASN A 93 -2.66 -0.62 5.55
N ILE A 94 -2.15 0.52 5.08
CA ILE A 94 -1.58 0.64 3.72
C ILE A 94 -0.29 -0.16 3.63
N ALA A 95 0.63 -0.01 4.58
CA ALA A 95 1.87 -0.78 4.61
C ALA A 95 1.56 -2.27 4.57
N LYS A 96 0.65 -2.73 5.43
CA LYS A 96 0.29 -4.14 5.54
C LYS A 96 -0.24 -4.72 4.24
N ILE A 97 -1.17 -4.06 3.55
CA ILE A 97 -1.74 -4.60 2.31
C ILE A 97 -0.72 -4.65 1.16
N ILE A 98 0.22 -3.70 1.13
CA ILE A 98 1.29 -3.67 0.15
C ILE A 98 2.28 -4.79 0.42
N LEU A 99 2.75 -4.94 1.66
CA LEU A 99 3.69 -6.00 2.04
C LEU A 99 3.07 -7.39 1.85
N ASP A 100 1.81 -7.57 2.23
CA ASP A 100 1.11 -8.85 2.03
C ASP A 100 0.95 -9.19 0.54
N GLY A 101 0.73 -8.20 -0.32
CA GLY A 101 0.66 -8.38 -1.77
C GLY A 101 2.01 -8.63 -2.45
N LEU A 102 3.11 -8.23 -1.81
CA LEU A 102 4.49 -8.45 -2.28
C LEU A 102 5.12 -9.74 -1.75
N ASN A 103 4.56 -10.31 -0.67
CA ASN A 103 5.06 -11.53 -0.09
C ASN A 103 4.92 -12.73 -1.07
N GLY A 104 5.99 -13.50 -1.21
CA GLY A 104 6.09 -14.61 -2.16
C GLY A 104 6.24 -14.19 -3.63
N VAL A 105 6.34 -12.88 -3.94
CA VAL A 105 6.56 -12.39 -5.31
C VAL A 105 7.76 -11.46 -5.43
N ALA A 106 7.98 -10.58 -4.46
CA ALA A 106 9.17 -9.71 -4.39
C ALA A 106 10.22 -10.27 -3.43
N TYR A 107 9.79 -10.94 -2.37
CA TYR A 107 10.63 -11.62 -1.37
C TYR A 107 9.95 -12.92 -0.93
N THR A 108 10.71 -13.84 -0.33
CA THR A 108 10.19 -15.16 0.05
C THR A 108 9.43 -15.13 1.37
N ASP A 109 9.78 -14.20 2.26
CA ASP A 109 9.25 -14.12 3.62
C ASP A 109 9.20 -12.66 4.09
N ASP A 110 8.16 -12.28 4.85
CA ASP A 110 7.98 -10.92 5.35
C ASP A 110 9.07 -10.50 6.34
N LYS A 111 9.73 -11.47 6.99
CA LYS A 111 10.91 -11.23 7.84
C LYS A 111 12.08 -10.58 7.12
N GLN A 112 12.14 -10.65 5.78
CA GLN A 112 13.20 -10.01 5.01
C GLN A 112 13.07 -8.49 5.01
N VAL A 113 11.89 -7.93 5.27
CA VAL A 113 11.70 -6.47 5.33
C VAL A 113 12.17 -5.96 6.70
N THR A 114 13.42 -5.51 6.76
CA THR A 114 14.08 -5.03 7.99
C THR A 114 13.89 -3.54 8.22
N SER A 115 13.62 -2.78 7.14
CA SER A 115 13.40 -1.33 7.20
C SER A 115 12.18 -0.95 6.39
N LEU A 116 11.27 -0.17 7.01
CA LEU A 116 10.02 0.26 6.40
C LEU A 116 9.81 1.77 6.63
N GLU A 117 9.78 2.53 5.55
CA GLU A 117 9.36 3.93 5.55
C GLU A 117 8.03 4.06 4.82
N ILE A 118 7.08 4.78 5.40
CA ILE A 118 5.80 5.05 4.74
C ILE A 118 5.33 6.48 4.95
N GLU A 119 4.87 7.11 3.87
CA GLU A 119 4.40 8.48 3.88
C GLU A 119 3.08 8.64 3.09
N LYS A 120 2.19 9.50 3.59
CA LYS A 120 1.02 9.98 2.85
C LYS A 120 1.29 11.36 2.27
N VAL A 121 1.01 11.52 0.98
CA VAL A 121 1.07 12.82 0.31
C VAL A 121 -0.17 13.03 -0.54
N TYR A 122 -0.50 14.28 -0.84
CA TYR A 122 -1.51 14.58 -1.84
C TYR A 122 -0.90 14.57 -3.25
N SER A 123 -1.69 14.16 -4.24
CA SER A 123 -1.34 14.23 -5.67
C SER A 123 -2.61 14.39 -6.49
N ASP A 124 -2.46 15.00 -7.65
CA ASP A 124 -3.38 14.97 -8.79
C ASP A 124 -3.54 13.57 -9.39
N THR A 125 -2.45 12.80 -9.45
CA THR A 125 -2.43 11.40 -9.88
C THR A 125 -2.35 10.46 -8.67
N PRO A 126 -3.49 10.01 -8.10
CA PRO A 126 -3.48 9.09 -6.98
C PRO A 126 -2.90 7.73 -7.40
N CYS A 127 -1.90 7.29 -6.66
CA CYS A 127 -1.22 6.01 -6.82
C CYS A 127 -0.47 5.65 -5.54
N VAL A 128 0.01 4.41 -5.44
CA VAL A 128 0.99 4.01 -4.42
C VAL A 128 2.30 3.68 -5.12
N VAL A 129 3.37 4.36 -4.74
CA VAL A 129 4.72 4.08 -5.25
C VAL A 129 5.47 3.28 -4.20
N VAL A 130 6.03 2.14 -4.58
CA VAL A 130 6.77 1.27 -3.67
C VAL A 130 8.19 1.13 -4.19
N TYR A 131 9.16 1.45 -3.34
CA TYR A 131 10.58 1.25 -3.57
C TYR A 131 11.02 0.07 -2.74
N ILE A 132 11.76 -0.84 -3.35
CA ILE A 132 12.37 -2.00 -2.69
C ILE A 132 13.85 -1.98 -3.02
N ALA A 133 14.69 -2.02 -2.00
CA ALA A 133 16.14 -2.08 -2.14
C ALA A 133 16.70 -3.05 -1.10
N GLU A 134 17.95 -3.47 -1.31
CA GLU A 134 18.72 -4.22 -0.32
C GLU A 134 19.02 -3.29 0.86
N ASP A 135 18.96 -3.81 2.08
CA ASP A 135 19.29 -3.09 3.30
C ASP A 135 20.76 -3.40 3.67
N GLU A 136 21.67 -2.59 3.12
CA GLU A 136 23.12 -2.62 3.42
C GLU A 136 23.44 -2.12 4.84
#